data_AF-A0A838S9R3-F1
#
_entry.id   AF-A0A838S9R3-F1
#
_cell.length_a   1.000
_cell.length_b   1.000
_cell.length_c   1.000
_cell.angle_alpha   90.00
_cell.angle_beta   90.00
_cell.angle_gamma   90.00
#
_symmetry.space_group_name_H-M   'P 1'
#
loop_
_entity.id
_entity.type
_entity.pdbx_description
1 polymer ?
#
loop_
_entity_poly.entity_id
_entity_poly.type
_entity_poly.pdbx_seq_one_letter_code
_entity_poly.pdbx_strand_id
1 'polypeptide(L)'
;MTVRPLDGDAEPELVLRRLVARAHARGLPPPAALVGDWFGGGAVLAPSVRLTPAGGPPPPLPAVEGPAGAVGGGWIGYLGYGLADPVRWRRRLLPPAVSGWTDHVLHRDRTDRWWYEELG
;
A
#
# COMPACT_ATOMS: atom_id res chain seq x y z
N MET A 1 -16.58 5.38 1.30
CA MET A 1 -15.28 5.60 1.96
C MET A 1 -15.46 6.07 3.40
N THR A 2 -14.81 5.39 4.35
CA THR A 2 -14.80 5.70 5.78
C THR A 2 -13.40 6.14 6.19
N VAL A 3 -13.29 7.19 7.00
CA VAL A 3 -12.02 7.68 7.57
C VAL A 3 -12.19 7.85 9.08
N ARG A 4 -11.30 7.24 9.86
CA ARG A 4 -11.35 7.28 11.33
C ARG A 4 -9.98 7.59 11.90
N PRO A 5 -9.85 8.57 12.81
CA PRO A 5 -8.57 8.81 13.48
C PRO A 5 -8.20 7.63 14.38
N LEU A 6 -6.90 7.39 14.49
CA LEU A 6 -6.33 6.42 15.41
C LEU A 6 -5.53 7.15 16.49
N ASP A 7 -5.59 6.62 17.70
CA ASP A 7 -4.79 7.11 18.81
C ASP A 7 -3.35 6.59 18.71
N GLY A 8 -2.39 7.47 18.99
CA GLY A 8 -0.96 7.16 19.00
C GLY A 8 -0.19 7.84 17.87
N ASP A 9 1.12 7.91 18.08
CA ASP A 9 2.12 8.63 17.29
C ASP A 9 3.26 7.70 16.83
N ALA A 10 3.03 6.38 16.87
CA ALA A 10 4.06 5.40 16.59
C ALA A 10 4.68 5.58 15.20
N GLU A 11 6.01 5.47 15.13
CA GLU A 11 6.72 5.57 13.86
C GLU A 11 6.30 4.47 12.85
N PRO A 12 6.26 4.77 11.54
CA PRO A 12 5.84 3.84 10.50
C PRO A 12 6.54 2.48 10.54
N GLU A 13 7.84 2.44 10.84
CA GLU A 13 8.62 1.21 10.94
C GLU A 13 8.14 0.32 12.09
N LEU A 14 7.77 0.93 13.23
CA LEU A 14 7.23 0.20 14.37
C LEU A 14 5.84 -0.37 14.04
N VAL A 15 4.98 0.43 13.38
CA VAL A 15 3.66 -0.01 12.93
C VAL A 15 3.80 -1.17 11.95
N LEU A 16 4.70 -1.05 10.96
CA LEU A 16 4.96 -2.11 9.99
C LEU A 16 5.43 -3.40 10.67
N ARG A 17 6.38 -3.33 11.61
CA ARG A 17 6.85 -4.51 12.38
C ARG A 17 5.71 -5.18 13.14
N ARG A 18 4.83 -4.40 13.78
CA ARG A 18 3.64 -4.94 14.49
C ARG A 18 2.65 -5.59 13.53
N LEU A 19 2.45 -5.01 12.34
CA LEU A 19 1.60 -5.59 11.30
C LEU A 19 2.18 -6.91 10.76
N VAL A 20 3.50 -7.00 10.58
CA VAL A 20 4.18 -8.25 10.19
C VAL A 20 3.95 -9.33 11.25
N ALA A 21 4.17 -9.01 12.53
CA ALA A 21 3.92 -9.96 13.62
C ALA A 21 2.46 -10.41 13.68
N ARG A 22 1.50 -9.48 13.52
CA ARG A 22 0.07 -9.76 13.44
C ARG A 22 -0.27 -10.67 12.25
N ALA A 23 0.26 -10.39 11.07
CA ALA A 23 0.00 -11.16 9.87
C ALA A 23 0.49 -12.60 10.03
N HIS A 24 1.71 -12.77 10.54
CA HIS A 24 2.28 -14.09 10.85
C HIS A 24 1.43 -14.86 11.87
N ALA A 25 1.10 -14.24 13.01
CA ALA A 25 0.30 -14.87 14.05
C ALA A 25 -1.12 -15.28 13.59
N ARG A 26 -1.65 -14.64 12.55
CA ARG A 26 -2.99 -14.89 12.00
C ARG A 26 -2.99 -15.63 10.67
N GLY A 27 -1.83 -16.03 10.15
CA GLY A 27 -1.73 -16.68 8.83
C GLY A 27 -2.22 -15.80 7.66
N LEU A 28 -2.15 -14.47 7.81
CA LEU A 28 -2.56 -13.51 6.79
C LEU A 28 -1.40 -13.20 5.83
N PRO A 29 -1.69 -12.74 4.60
CA PRO A 29 -0.68 -12.12 3.75
C PRO A 29 0.10 -11.02 4.50
N PRO A 30 1.39 -10.83 4.17
CA PRO A 30 2.20 -9.79 4.80
C PRO A 30 1.63 -8.39 4.50
N PRO A 31 1.92 -7.40 5.37
CA PRO A 31 1.60 -6.01 5.08
C PRO A 31 2.48 -5.46 3.95
N ALA A 32 2.05 -4.33 3.38
CA ALA A 32 2.87 -3.52 2.50
C ALA A 32 2.89 -2.07 3.02
N ALA A 33 3.97 -1.34 2.73
CA ALA A 33 4.16 0.03 3.21
C ALA A 33 4.82 0.89 2.14
N LEU A 34 4.32 2.12 2.00
CA LEU A 34 4.96 3.23 1.32
C LEU A 34 5.28 4.27 2.41
N VAL A 35 6.56 4.56 2.63
CA VAL A 35 7.02 5.48 3.67
C VAL A 35 7.80 6.62 3.01
N GLY A 36 7.64 7.85 3.52
CA GLY A 36 8.09 9.09 2.90
C GLY A 36 6.90 9.92 2.40
N ASP A 37 7.15 10.87 1.50
CA ASP A 37 6.18 11.88 1.05
C ASP A 37 5.13 11.33 0.04
N TRP A 38 4.45 10.26 0.42
CA TRP A 38 3.40 9.63 -0.38
C TRP A 38 2.04 10.23 -0.06
N PHE A 39 1.26 10.55 -1.10
CA PHE A 39 -0.12 11.05 -0.97
C PHE A 39 -0.28 12.30 -0.07
N GLY A 40 0.77 13.12 0.03
CA GLY A 40 0.77 14.33 0.88
C GLY A 40 0.93 14.04 2.38
N GLY A 41 1.21 12.78 2.75
CA GLY A 41 1.48 12.31 4.11
C GLY A 41 2.83 11.59 4.22
N GLY A 42 3.16 11.15 5.43
CA GLY A 42 4.45 10.52 5.77
C GLY A 42 4.49 9.00 5.61
N ALA A 43 3.35 8.31 5.60
CA ALA A 43 3.30 6.86 5.33
C ALA A 43 1.90 6.34 4.97
N VAL A 44 1.85 5.32 4.10
CA VAL A 44 0.63 4.54 3.79
C VAL A 44 0.94 3.05 3.93
N LEU A 45 0.22 2.37 4.82
CA LEU A 45 0.42 0.96 5.14
C LEU A 45 -0.84 0.16 4.85
N ALA A 46 -0.75 -0.87 4.02
CA ALA A 46 -1.78 -1.88 3.87
C ALA A 46 -1.58 -2.96 4.96
N PRO A 47 -2.51 -3.15 5.93
CA PRO A 47 -2.32 -4.05 7.06
C PRO A 47 -2.08 -5.52 6.70
N SER A 48 -2.59 -5.94 5.55
CA SER A 48 -2.38 -7.25 4.95
C SER A 48 -2.82 -7.16 3.50
N VAL A 49 -1.92 -7.50 2.56
CA VAL A 49 -2.26 -7.50 1.14
C VAL A 49 -1.64 -8.70 0.44
N ARG A 50 -2.45 -9.40 -0.35
CA ARG A 50 -1.95 -10.48 -1.20
C ARG A 50 -1.37 -9.89 -2.47
N LEU A 51 -0.06 -9.94 -2.59
CA LEU A 51 0.66 -9.55 -3.79
C LEU A 51 0.79 -10.74 -4.74
N THR A 52 0.48 -10.53 -6.01
CA THR A 52 0.59 -11.55 -7.07
C THR A 52 1.34 -11.02 -8.28
N PRO A 53 2.13 -11.85 -8.99
CA PRO A 53 2.70 -11.49 -10.29
C PRO A 53 1.63 -10.96 -11.25
N ALA A 54 1.93 -9.86 -11.91
CA ALA A 54 1.09 -9.21 -12.90
C ALA A 54 1.86 -9.03 -14.22
N GLY A 55 1.13 -8.99 -15.34
CA GLY A 55 1.72 -8.78 -16.66
C GLY A 55 2.03 -7.31 -16.99
N GLY A 56 1.60 -6.37 -16.16
CA GLY A 56 1.67 -4.94 -16.43
C GLY A 56 1.00 -4.11 -15.34
N PRO A 57 0.71 -2.82 -15.61
CA PRO A 57 0.04 -1.95 -14.65
C PRO A 57 -1.38 -2.46 -14.33
N PRO A 58 -1.85 -2.28 -13.09
CA PRO A 58 -3.22 -2.63 -12.72
C PRO A 58 -4.24 -1.74 -13.44
N PRO A 59 -5.50 -2.19 -13.58
CA PRO A 59 -6.54 -1.38 -14.20
C PRO A 59 -6.82 -0.11 -13.37
N PRO A 60 -7.24 0.99 -14.02
CA PRO A 60 -7.61 2.22 -13.32
C PRO A 60 -8.82 1.97 -12.42
N LEU A 61 -8.91 2.78 -11.36
CA LEU A 61 -10.01 2.73 -10.40
C LEU A 61 -11.06 3.79 -10.75
N PRO A 62 -12.35 3.52 -10.51
CA PRO A 62 -13.37 4.55 -10.57
C PRO A 62 -13.05 5.64 -9.55
N ALA A 63 -13.41 6.88 -9.88
CA ALA A 63 -13.30 7.98 -8.93
C ALA A 63 -14.21 7.69 -7.72
N VAL A 64 -13.65 7.77 -6.52
CA VAL A 64 -14.38 7.62 -5.25
C VAL A 64 -14.35 8.98 -4.55
N GLU A 65 -15.51 9.45 -4.11
CA GLU A 65 -15.60 10.65 -3.30
C GLU A 65 -15.08 10.37 -1.88
N GLY A 66 -14.31 11.30 -1.33
CA GLY A 66 -13.73 11.19 0.00
C GLY A 66 -13.18 12.52 0.51
N PRO A 67 -12.81 12.59 1.79
CA PRO A 67 -12.16 13.76 2.36
C PRO A 67 -10.87 14.12 1.61
N ALA A 68 -10.55 15.41 1.51
CA ALA A 68 -9.32 15.86 0.87
C ALA A 68 -8.09 15.27 1.57
N GLY A 69 -7.17 14.71 0.76
CA GLY A 69 -5.93 14.09 1.24
C GLY A 69 -6.06 12.64 1.72
N ALA A 70 -7.27 12.06 1.68
CA ALA A 70 -7.45 10.67 2.02
C ALA A 70 -7.06 9.75 0.84
N VAL A 71 -6.50 8.59 1.17
CA VAL A 71 -6.06 7.54 0.26
C VAL A 71 -7.16 6.50 0.05
N GLY A 72 -7.81 6.06 1.13
CA GLY A 72 -8.90 5.07 1.14
C GLY A 72 -8.43 3.63 0.93
N GLY A 73 -7.65 3.39 -0.12
CA GLY A 73 -7.22 2.05 -0.55
C GLY A 73 -6.75 2.08 -2.00
N GLY A 74 -6.48 0.91 -2.58
CA GLY A 74 -6.11 0.83 -3.98
C GLY A 74 -5.21 -0.34 -4.33
N TRP A 75 -4.61 -0.22 -5.52
CA TRP A 75 -3.55 -1.12 -5.95
C TRP A 75 -2.22 -0.74 -5.31
N ILE A 76 -1.54 -1.73 -4.75
CA ILE A 76 -0.17 -1.60 -4.23
C ILE A 76 0.72 -2.67 -4.85
N GLY A 77 1.98 -2.32 -5.14
CA GLY A 77 2.90 -3.20 -5.82
C GLY A 77 4.04 -2.47 -6.50
N TYR A 78 4.64 -3.11 -7.51
CA TYR A 78 5.72 -2.52 -8.28
C TYR A 78 5.61 -2.84 -9.77
N LEU A 79 6.19 -1.96 -10.59
CA LEU A 79 6.41 -2.18 -12.02
C LEU A 79 7.91 -2.26 -12.27
N GLY A 80 8.36 -3.38 -12.82
CA GLY A 80 9.77 -3.60 -13.16
C GLY A 80 10.17 -2.81 -14.39
N TYR A 81 11.39 -2.27 -14.40
CA TYR A 81 11.93 -1.45 -15.50
C TYR A 81 11.81 -2.06 -16.89
N GLY A 82 11.91 -3.39 -16.98
CA GLY A 82 11.82 -4.05 -18.25
C GLY A 82 10.40 -4.12 -18.84
N LEU A 83 9.36 -3.63 -18.16
CA LEU A 83 8.08 -3.37 -18.83
C LEU A 83 8.21 -2.26 -19.87
N ALA A 84 9.07 -1.26 -19.63
CA ALA A 84 9.34 -0.18 -20.58
C ALA A 84 10.30 -0.61 -21.70
N ASP A 85 11.23 -1.52 -21.41
CA ASP A 85 12.20 -2.03 -22.40
C ASP A 85 12.46 -3.55 -22.20
N PRO A 86 11.59 -4.40 -22.79
CA PRO A 86 11.71 -5.85 -22.63
C PRO A 86 12.99 -6.44 -23.22
N VAL A 87 13.56 -5.79 -24.24
CA VAL A 87 14.73 -6.27 -24.98
C VAL A 87 16.01 -6.03 -24.19
N ARG A 88 16.16 -4.86 -23.57
CA ARG A 88 17.31 -4.55 -22.72
C ARG A 88 17.31 -5.37 -21.43
N TRP A 89 16.12 -5.63 -20.88
CA TRP A 89 15.95 -6.32 -19.59
C TRP A 89 15.42 -7.75 -19.75
N ARG A 90 16.07 -8.55 -20.61
CA ARG A 90 15.66 -9.93 -20.93
C ARG A 90 15.84 -10.93 -19.78
N ARG A 91 16.88 -10.78 -18.97
CA ARG A 91 17.13 -11.63 -17.79
C ARG A 91 16.53 -10.97 -16.56
N ARG A 92 15.62 -11.66 -15.86
CA ARG A 92 14.96 -11.14 -14.65
C ARG A 92 14.92 -12.20 -13.56
N LEU A 93 15.23 -11.77 -12.35
CA LEU A 93 15.07 -12.58 -11.13
C LEU A 93 13.69 -12.37 -10.49
N LEU A 94 13.02 -11.26 -10.82
CA LEU A 94 11.73 -10.87 -10.29
C LEU A 94 10.67 -10.82 -11.39
N PRO A 95 9.39 -11.03 -11.07
CA PRO A 95 8.29 -10.80 -12.00
C PRO A 95 8.30 -9.39 -12.61
N PRO A 96 7.79 -9.21 -13.85
CA PRO A 96 7.78 -7.92 -14.54
C PRO A 96 6.92 -6.87 -13.83
N ALA A 97 5.84 -7.29 -13.18
CA ALA A 97 5.09 -6.49 -12.21
C ALA A 97 4.56 -7.41 -11.12
N VAL A 98 4.24 -6.81 -9.99
CA VAL A 98 3.48 -7.42 -8.91
C VAL A 98 2.46 -6.40 -8.45
N SER A 99 1.23 -6.82 -8.23
CA SER A 99 0.18 -5.98 -7.66
C SER A 99 -0.68 -6.76 -6.68
N GLY A 100 -1.30 -6.04 -5.76
CA GLY A 100 -2.33 -6.53 -4.87
C GLY A 100 -3.34 -5.43 -4.59
N TRP A 101 -4.58 -5.83 -4.34
CA TRP A 101 -5.66 -4.93 -3.99
C TRP A 101 -5.80 -4.83 -2.47
N THR A 102 -6.02 -3.63 -1.96
CA THR A 102 -6.45 -3.40 -0.59
C THR A 102 -7.57 -2.37 -0.57
N ASP A 103 -8.61 -2.66 0.18
CA ASP A 103 -9.76 -1.78 0.42
C ASP A 103 -9.56 -0.89 1.65
N HIS A 104 -8.52 -1.11 2.45
CA HIS A 104 -8.24 -0.32 3.65
C HIS A 104 -6.75 -0.11 3.91
N VAL A 105 -6.40 1.06 4.43
CA VAL A 105 -5.03 1.43 4.77
C VAL A 105 -4.95 2.13 6.12
N LEU A 106 -3.75 2.09 6.70
CA LEU A 106 -3.33 3.02 7.73
C LEU A 106 -2.53 4.13 7.06
N HIS A 107 -2.96 5.36 7.23
CA HIS A 107 -2.32 6.53 6.65
C HIS A 107 -1.80 7.43 7.78
N ARG A 108 -0.51 7.74 7.76
CA ARG A 108 0.10 8.78 8.59
C ARG A 108 0.17 10.05 7.76
N ASP A 109 -0.55 11.08 8.18
CA ASP A 109 -0.52 12.37 7.50
C ASP A 109 0.76 13.16 7.81
N ARG A 110 0.92 14.33 7.19
CA ARG A 110 2.07 15.24 7.40
C ARG A 110 2.17 15.88 8.79
N THR A 111 1.16 15.67 9.64
CA THR A 111 1.13 16.13 11.03
C THR A 111 1.37 14.97 12.01
N ASP A 112 1.92 13.86 11.48
CA ASP A 112 2.24 12.63 12.19
C ASP A 112 1.03 11.92 12.80
N ARG A 113 -0.19 12.28 12.38
CA ARG A 113 -1.42 11.66 12.86
C ARG A 113 -1.79 10.45 12.04
N TRP A 114 -2.20 9.38 12.73
CA TRP A 114 -2.66 8.15 12.09
C TRP A 114 -4.16 8.14 11.83
N TRP A 115 -4.51 7.59 10.68
CA TRP A 115 -5.88 7.40 10.20
C TRP A 115 -6.05 5.97 9.72
N TYR A 116 -7.19 5.38 10.03
CA TYR A 116 -7.71 4.20 9.34
C TYR A 116 -8.65 4.68 8.25
N GLU A 117 -8.40 4.23 7.02
CA GLU A 117 -9.18 4.61 5.85
C GLU A 117 -9.64 3.36 5.12
N GLU A 118 -10.87 3.35 4.61
CA GLU A 118 -11.48 2.20 3.95
C GLU A 118 -12.39 2.66 2.80
N LEU A 119 -12.30 2.03 1.64
CA LEU A 119 -13.09 2.37 0.45
C LEU A 119 -14.58 1.97 0.58
N GLY A 120 -14.87 0.91 1.34
CA GLY A 120 -16.22 0.37 1.59
C GLY A 120 -16.54 -0.86 0.76
#